data_AF-A0AAF0Y036-F1
#
_entry.id   AF-A0AAF0Y036-F1
#
_cell.length_a   1.000
_cell.length_b   1.000
_cell.length_c   1.000
_cell.angle_alpha   90.00
_cell.angle_beta   90.00
_cell.angle_gamma   90.00
#
_symmetry.space_group_name_H-M   'P 1'
#
loop_
_entity.id
_entity.type
_entity.pdbx_description
1 polymer ?
#
loop_
_entity_poly.entity_id
_entity_poly.type
_entity_poly.pdbx_seq_one_letter_code
_entity_poly.pdbx_strand_id
1 'polypeptide(L)'
;MQYPIVNVENAQQNLARLYSRQMCTSTHAQSSTRISSSSVQRGLVVPYRFEGVFIARGKEDLFVPEIWYPVKLFMNEGGTEVEYRVWNPLRSNLANAIMCGITNIWVKPGSRILYLGDDVCQITLSHLSDLVGLDGLVYVVGLSDVAVKMAEKRPNVITVFQKPSCFGKYRMVVGMVDVIYADIHSDEVHTIISNVCYYLRAGGHYLVYTRASNIYLTTRGKDPFAYHPRRKEFTPIEAVMLEPIDREYSMAVGGFRMPEE
;
A
#
# COMPACT_ATOMS: atom_id res chain seq x y z
N MET A 1 -11.69 -22.18 -21.22
CA MET A 1 -12.27 -21.92 -19.88
C MET A 1 -12.64 -20.46 -19.81
N GLN A 2 -13.94 -20.19 -19.76
CA GLN A 2 -14.52 -18.85 -19.79
C GLN A 2 -14.66 -18.40 -18.33
N TYR A 3 -13.74 -17.55 -17.86
CA TYR A 3 -13.80 -17.02 -16.50
C TYR A 3 -15.07 -16.18 -16.35
N PRO A 4 -15.86 -16.39 -15.28
CA PRO A 4 -17.13 -15.71 -15.11
C PRO A 4 -16.89 -14.22 -14.91
N ILE A 5 -17.74 -13.42 -15.56
CA ILE A 5 -17.89 -11.98 -15.43
C ILE A 5 -18.35 -11.69 -13.99
N VAL A 6 -17.43 -11.73 -13.03
CA VAL A 6 -17.60 -11.17 -11.68
C VAL A 6 -16.65 -9.97 -11.62
N ASN A 7 -17.15 -8.86 -12.17
CA ASN A 7 -16.41 -8.09 -13.17
C ASN A 7 -16.87 -6.64 -13.06
N VAL A 8 -16.03 -5.73 -12.54
CA VAL A 8 -16.32 -4.29 -12.35
C VAL A 8 -17.49 -3.98 -11.39
N GLU A 9 -18.63 -4.64 -11.52
CA GLU A 9 -19.83 -4.50 -10.71
C GLU A 9 -19.57 -4.74 -9.22
N ASN A 10 -18.82 -5.78 -8.84
CA ASN A 10 -18.48 -6.00 -7.43
C ASN A 10 -17.61 -4.88 -6.85
N ALA A 11 -16.68 -4.36 -7.65
CA ALA A 11 -15.84 -3.22 -7.25
C ALA A 11 -16.68 -1.95 -7.11
N GLN A 12 -17.63 -1.71 -8.03
CA GLN A 12 -18.60 -0.63 -7.97
C GLN A 12 -19.56 -0.76 -6.79
N GLN A 13 -20.01 -1.97 -6.45
CA GLN A 13 -20.86 -2.25 -5.29
C GLN A 13 -20.10 -1.98 -3.98
N ASN A 14 -18.84 -2.39 -3.88
CA ASN A 14 -18.02 -2.09 -2.70
C ASN A 14 -17.76 -0.58 -2.55
N LEU A 15 -17.48 0.10 -3.67
CA LEU A 15 -17.34 1.56 -3.71
C LEU A 15 -18.66 2.25 -3.29
N ALA A 16 -19.82 1.78 -3.76
CA ALA A 16 -21.12 2.31 -3.34
C ALA A 16 -21.39 2.08 -1.86
N ARG A 17 -21.08 0.88 -1.32
CA ARG A 17 -21.22 0.56 0.11
C ARG A 17 -20.38 1.48 1.00
N LEU A 18 -19.18 1.83 0.57
CA LEU A 18 -18.32 2.79 1.26
C LEU A 18 -18.97 4.17 1.36
N TYR A 19 -19.41 4.73 0.22
CA TYR A 19 -20.04 6.05 0.20
C TYR A 19 -21.34 6.08 1.01
N SER A 20 -22.15 5.01 0.97
CA SER A 20 -23.36 4.90 1.79
C SER A 20 -23.07 4.81 3.29
N ARG A 21 -21.95 4.20 3.69
CA ARG A 21 -21.56 4.08 5.12
C ARG A 21 -20.98 5.36 5.69
N GLN A 22 -20.23 6.12 4.90
CA GLN A 22 -19.70 7.43 5.31
C GLN A 22 -20.82 8.43 5.65
N MET A 23 -22.03 8.25 5.11
CA MET A 23 -23.21 9.05 5.49
C MET A 23 -23.88 8.62 6.82
N CYS A 24 -23.58 7.42 7.35
CA CYS A 24 -24.28 6.84 8.50
C CYS A 24 -23.46 6.80 9.81
N THR A 25 -22.15 7.03 9.79
CA THR A 25 -21.31 6.90 10.99
C THR A 25 -21.17 8.19 11.77
N SER A 26 -22.22 8.55 12.50
CA SER A 26 -22.11 9.27 13.77
C SER A 26 -22.91 8.50 14.81
N THR A 27 -22.30 8.14 15.93
CA THR A 27 -22.86 7.59 17.19
C THR A 27 -22.61 6.10 17.52
N HIS A 28 -22.25 5.91 18.81
CA HIS A 28 -22.17 4.73 19.68
C HIS A 28 -20.89 3.85 19.62
N ALA A 29 -20.11 3.57 20.68
CA ALA A 29 -20.20 3.48 22.16
C ALA A 29 -20.20 2.02 22.72
N GLN A 30 -19.18 1.75 23.57
CA GLN A 30 -19.07 0.80 24.69
C GLN A 30 -19.30 -0.72 24.50
N SER A 31 -18.31 -1.54 24.90
CA SER A 31 -18.34 -2.30 26.17
C SER A 31 -17.12 -3.21 26.32
N SER A 32 -16.57 -3.21 27.54
CA SER A 32 -15.27 -3.80 27.91
C SER A 32 -15.34 -5.32 28.11
N THR A 33 -14.36 -6.05 27.57
CA THR A 33 -14.03 -7.40 28.06
C THR A 33 -12.52 -7.58 28.15
N ARG A 34 -12.03 -7.89 29.35
CA ARG A 34 -10.63 -8.25 29.63
C ARG A 34 -10.29 -9.58 28.96
N ILE A 35 -9.08 -9.74 28.42
CA ILE A 35 -8.23 -10.95 28.50
C ILE A 35 -6.81 -10.63 28.03
N SER A 36 -5.85 -11.22 28.73
CA SER A 36 -4.39 -11.22 28.56
C SER A 36 -3.89 -12.07 27.39
N SER A 37 -2.86 -11.59 26.67
CA SER A 37 -1.89 -12.44 25.97
C SER A 37 -0.46 -12.04 26.36
N SER A 38 0.39 -13.05 26.49
CA SER A 38 1.56 -13.09 27.37
C SER A 38 2.92 -12.79 26.69
N SER A 39 2.95 -12.21 25.49
CA SER A 39 4.19 -12.16 24.69
C SER A 39 4.67 -10.78 24.24
N VAL A 40 3.95 -9.70 24.57
CA VAL A 40 4.46 -8.34 24.33
C VAL A 40 4.67 -7.68 25.69
N GLN A 41 5.91 -7.69 26.18
CA GLN A 41 6.29 -6.80 27.29
C GLN A 41 5.92 -5.37 26.88
N ARG A 42 5.29 -4.62 27.80
CA ARG A 42 4.88 -3.21 27.63
C ARG A 42 6.01 -2.41 26.95
N GLY A 43 5.94 -2.28 25.63
CA GLY A 43 6.90 -1.53 24.83
C GLY A 43 6.39 -0.12 24.62
N LEU A 44 7.27 0.87 24.63
CA LEU A 44 6.88 2.25 24.33
C LEU A 44 6.59 2.35 22.83
N VAL A 45 5.36 2.71 22.45
CA VAL A 45 4.99 2.98 21.06
C VAL A 45 5.30 4.44 20.78
N VAL A 46 6.14 4.71 19.78
CA VAL A 46 6.56 6.06 19.41
C VAL A 46 6.20 6.28 17.94
N PRO A 47 5.67 7.45 17.55
CA PRO A 47 5.47 7.80 16.15
C PRO A 47 6.75 7.63 15.33
N TYR A 48 6.63 7.02 14.16
CA TYR A 48 7.72 6.95 13.19
C TYR A 48 7.69 8.16 12.26
N ARG A 49 8.71 8.30 11.38
CA ARG A 49 8.77 9.39 10.39
C ARG A 49 7.64 9.35 9.35
N PHE A 50 6.93 8.23 9.22
CA PHE A 50 5.76 8.11 8.33
C PHE A 50 4.48 8.27 9.12
N GLU A 51 3.59 9.11 8.62
CA GLU A 51 2.28 9.35 9.23
C GLU A 51 1.47 8.05 9.27
N GLY A 52 0.95 7.70 10.46
CA GLY A 52 0.22 6.44 10.69
C GLY A 52 1.10 5.20 10.92
N VAL A 53 2.44 5.33 10.90
CA VAL A 53 3.39 4.27 11.27
C VAL A 53 4.05 4.60 12.60
N PHE A 54 4.21 3.58 13.44
CA PHE A 54 4.78 3.67 14.77
C PHE A 54 5.90 2.63 14.95
N ILE A 55 6.80 2.88 15.90
CA ILE A 55 7.78 1.92 16.37
C ILE A 55 7.41 1.50 17.78
N ALA A 56 7.25 0.20 18.00
CA ALA A 56 7.19 -0.36 19.34
C ALA A 56 8.62 -0.69 19.79
N ARG A 57 9.14 0.08 20.75
CA ARG A 57 10.48 -0.12 21.33
C ARG A 57 10.45 -1.19 22.42
N GLY A 58 11.27 -2.22 22.26
CA GLY A 58 11.40 -3.37 23.17
C GLY A 58 12.84 -3.90 23.22
N LYS A 59 13.03 -5.22 23.36
CA LYS A 59 14.36 -5.85 23.15
C LYS A 59 14.77 -5.87 21.67
N GLU A 60 13.77 -5.90 20.79
CA GLU A 60 13.88 -5.73 19.35
C GLU A 60 12.89 -4.63 18.96
N ASP A 61 13.30 -3.73 18.07
CA ASP A 61 12.42 -2.66 17.57
C ASP A 61 11.51 -3.23 16.47
N LEU A 62 10.20 -3.02 16.61
CA LEU A 62 9.19 -3.50 15.67
C LEU A 62 8.45 -2.33 15.03
N PHE A 63 8.22 -2.40 13.71
CA PHE A 63 7.37 -1.44 12.99
C PHE A 63 5.91 -1.85 13.08
N VAL A 64 5.03 -0.86 13.30
CA VAL A 64 3.64 -1.12 13.69
C VAL A 64 2.75 0.01 13.16
N PRO A 65 1.84 -0.18 12.17
CA PRO A 65 0.83 0.82 11.88
C PRO A 65 -0.29 0.87 12.94
N GLU A 66 -0.95 2.01 13.04
CA GLU A 66 -2.22 2.15 13.76
C GLU A 66 -3.31 1.35 13.06
N ILE A 67 -4.11 0.61 13.83
CA ILE A 67 -5.13 -0.26 13.30
C ILE A 67 -6.47 0.47 13.19
N TRP A 68 -7.12 0.34 12.03
CA TRP A 68 -8.51 0.77 11.83
C TRP A 68 -9.50 -0.42 11.79
N TYR A 69 -9.00 -1.66 11.83
CA TYR A 69 -9.79 -2.91 11.78
C TYR A 69 -9.32 -3.96 12.80
N PRO A 70 -10.21 -4.55 13.62
CA PRO A 70 -9.85 -5.25 14.86
C PRO A 70 -8.91 -6.45 14.63
N VAL A 71 -7.66 -6.33 15.06
CA VAL A 71 -6.68 -7.44 15.16
C VAL A 71 -5.69 -7.10 16.28
N LYS A 72 -5.85 -7.78 17.41
CA LYS A 72 -5.36 -7.40 18.75
C LYS A 72 -3.83 -7.24 18.92
N LEU A 73 -3.39 -6.04 19.30
CA LEU A 73 -2.41 -5.75 20.37
C LEU A 73 -2.82 -4.42 21.04
N PHE A 74 -2.82 -4.36 22.38
CA PHE A 74 -3.37 -3.24 23.16
C PHE A 74 -2.26 -2.36 23.76
N MET A 75 -2.35 -1.04 23.60
CA MET A 75 -1.65 -0.07 24.44
C MET A 75 -2.59 1.11 24.78
N ASN A 76 -2.63 1.48 26.06
CA ASN A 76 -3.47 2.56 26.58
C ASN A 76 -2.68 3.88 26.56
N GLU A 77 -3.10 4.83 25.74
CA GLU A 77 -2.83 6.25 25.99
C GLU A 77 -4.16 6.97 26.22
N GLY A 78 -4.32 7.58 27.40
CA GLY A 78 -5.38 8.56 27.67
C GLY A 78 -6.81 8.02 27.89
N GLY A 79 -7.04 6.71 27.88
CA GLY A 79 -8.38 6.13 28.09
C GLY A 79 -9.15 5.80 26.81
N THR A 80 -8.55 6.03 25.65
CA THR A 80 -8.97 5.48 24.35
C THR A 80 -8.16 4.23 24.05
N GLU A 81 -8.83 3.07 23.94
CA GLU A 81 -8.19 1.83 23.53
C GLU A 81 -7.86 1.91 22.03
N VAL A 82 -6.57 2.12 21.70
CA VAL A 82 -6.07 2.08 20.32
C VAL A 82 -5.33 0.76 20.10
N GLU A 83 -5.71 0.04 19.05
CA GLU A 83 -5.06 -1.21 18.67
C GLU A 83 -3.94 -0.96 17.64
N TYR A 84 -2.88 -1.75 17.71
CA TYR A 84 -1.72 -1.63 16.85
C TYR A 84 -1.32 -3.00 16.28
N ARG A 85 -0.86 -3.10 15.02
CA ARG A 85 -0.48 -4.39 14.38
C ARG A 85 0.99 -4.41 14.04
N VAL A 86 1.70 -5.47 14.43
CA VAL A 86 3.10 -5.63 14.02
C VAL A 86 3.20 -5.86 12.51
N TRP A 87 3.97 -5.01 11.84
CA TRP A 87 4.31 -5.11 10.43
C TRP A 87 5.62 -5.86 10.27
N ASN A 88 5.53 -7.16 9.96
CA ASN A 88 6.70 -8.01 9.82
C ASN A 88 7.47 -7.70 8.50
N PRO A 89 8.73 -7.21 8.57
CA PRO A 89 9.54 -6.94 7.39
C PRO A 89 9.78 -8.18 6.53
N LEU A 90 9.99 -9.35 7.16
CA LEU A 90 10.28 -10.62 6.48
C LEU A 90 9.14 -11.16 5.61
N ARG A 91 7.93 -10.60 5.75
CA ARG A 91 6.74 -11.06 5.02
C ARG A 91 6.09 -9.96 4.18
N SER A 92 6.66 -8.76 4.13
CA SER A 92 6.11 -7.63 3.39
C SER A 92 7.23 -6.81 2.77
N ASN A 93 7.24 -6.75 1.44
CA ASN A 93 8.24 -6.02 0.67
C ASN A 93 8.30 -4.54 1.06
N LEU A 94 7.14 -3.93 1.35
CA LEU A 94 7.07 -2.55 1.82
C LEU A 94 7.66 -2.38 3.23
N ALA A 95 7.35 -3.24 4.20
CA ALA A 95 7.99 -3.16 5.52
C ALA A 95 9.49 -3.44 5.47
N ASN A 96 9.93 -4.34 4.59
CA ASN A 96 11.34 -4.55 4.34
C ASN A 96 12.01 -3.27 3.82
N ALA A 97 11.39 -2.58 2.86
CA ALA A 97 11.89 -1.31 2.37
C ALA A 97 11.97 -0.24 3.48
N ILE A 98 10.96 -0.20 4.36
CA ILE A 98 10.95 0.68 5.54
C ILE A 98 12.13 0.37 6.47
N MET A 99 12.37 -0.91 6.75
CA MET A 99 13.48 -1.37 7.58
C MET A 99 14.84 -1.08 6.94
N CYS A 100 14.96 -1.22 5.62
CA CYS A 100 16.15 -0.87 4.85
C CYS A 100 16.37 0.64 4.70
N GLY A 101 15.48 1.48 5.24
CA GLY A 101 15.72 2.91 5.38
C GLY A 101 15.14 3.82 4.31
N ILE A 102 14.21 3.34 3.46
CA ILE A 102 13.48 4.17 2.46
C ILE A 102 13.08 5.53 3.03
N THR A 103 13.38 6.64 2.38
CA THR A 103 13.17 7.98 2.95
C THR A 103 11.70 8.34 3.09
N ASN A 104 10.86 7.95 2.13
CA ASN A 104 9.43 8.24 2.15
C ASN A 104 8.62 7.23 1.32
N ILE A 105 7.47 6.80 1.86
CA ILE A 105 6.51 5.93 1.16
C ILE A 105 5.33 6.70 0.56
N TRP A 106 5.20 7.99 0.86
CA TRP A 106 4.15 8.90 0.34
C TRP A 106 2.70 8.50 0.63
N VAL A 107 2.50 7.44 1.42
CA VAL A 107 1.20 7.01 1.91
C VAL A 107 0.90 7.69 3.24
N LYS A 108 -0.27 8.31 3.31
CA LYS A 108 -0.80 9.00 4.49
C LYS A 108 -2.25 8.58 4.74
N PRO A 109 -2.80 8.76 5.96
CA PRO A 109 -4.23 8.64 6.20
C PRO A 109 -5.04 9.46 5.17
N GLY A 110 -6.13 8.88 4.65
CA GLY A 110 -6.95 9.47 3.59
C GLY A 110 -6.41 9.33 2.16
N SER A 111 -5.21 8.77 1.97
CA SER A 111 -4.63 8.62 0.62
C SER A 111 -5.38 7.59 -0.22
N ARG A 112 -5.41 7.83 -1.54
CA ARG A 112 -5.84 6.84 -2.52
C ARG A 112 -4.64 6.13 -3.12
N ILE A 113 -4.61 4.80 -3.01
CA ILE A 113 -3.52 3.95 -3.47
C ILE A 113 -4.03 3.01 -4.56
N LEU A 114 -3.23 2.81 -5.60
CA LEU A 114 -3.41 1.73 -6.56
C LEU A 114 -2.27 0.71 -6.41
N TYR A 115 -2.60 -0.46 -5.87
CA TYR A 115 -1.74 -1.64 -5.80
C TYR A 115 -1.88 -2.41 -7.11
N LEU A 116 -0.80 -2.53 -7.87
CA LEU A 116 -0.72 -3.36 -9.06
C LEU A 116 0.07 -4.64 -8.75
N GLY A 117 -0.52 -5.80 -8.96
CA GLY A 117 0.19 -7.07 -8.78
C GLY A 117 -0.76 -8.26 -8.87
N ASP A 118 -0.33 -9.32 -9.57
CA ASP A 118 -1.11 -10.56 -9.64
C ASP A 118 -0.95 -11.41 -8.38
N ASP A 119 0.25 -11.43 -7.78
CA ASP A 119 0.53 -12.09 -6.50
C ASP A 119 0.57 -11.08 -5.35
N VAL A 120 -0.61 -10.65 -4.91
CA VAL A 120 -0.76 -9.61 -3.88
C VAL A 120 -0.38 -10.17 -2.50
N CYS A 121 0.62 -9.56 -1.87
CA CYS A 121 0.98 -9.87 -0.50
C CYS A 121 -0.13 -9.43 0.48
N GLN A 122 -0.76 -10.41 1.14
CA GLN A 122 -1.84 -10.18 2.12
C GLN A 122 -1.42 -9.21 3.24
N ILE A 123 -0.18 -9.32 3.71
CA ILE A 123 0.34 -8.50 4.81
C ILE A 123 0.50 -7.07 4.32
N THR A 124 1.17 -6.84 3.19
CA THR A 124 1.30 -5.50 2.61
C THR A 124 -0.07 -4.85 2.38
N LEU A 125 -1.01 -5.56 1.76
CA LEU A 125 -2.34 -5.03 1.48
C LEU A 125 -3.11 -4.65 2.75
N SER A 126 -3.11 -5.52 3.77
CA SER A 126 -3.80 -5.22 5.03
C SER A 126 -3.18 -4.03 5.76
N HIS A 127 -1.85 -3.87 5.73
CA HIS A 127 -1.18 -2.75 6.39
C HIS A 127 -1.34 -1.44 5.61
N LEU A 128 -1.37 -1.48 4.27
CA LEU A 128 -1.75 -0.31 3.46
C LEU A 128 -3.19 0.13 3.74
N SER A 129 -4.12 -0.82 3.86
CA SER A 129 -5.50 -0.54 4.23
C SER A 129 -5.64 0.03 5.64
N ASP A 130 -4.82 -0.43 6.59
CA ASP A 130 -4.75 0.19 7.93
C ASP A 130 -4.14 1.60 7.82
N LEU A 131 -3.06 1.80 7.07
CA LEU A 131 -2.34 3.08 6.97
C LEU A 131 -3.18 4.21 6.35
N VAL A 132 -3.99 3.91 5.33
CA VAL A 132 -4.86 4.91 4.71
C VAL A 132 -6.13 5.20 5.51
N GLY A 133 -6.49 4.32 6.45
CA GLY A 133 -7.70 4.45 7.26
C GLY A 133 -9.00 4.36 6.46
N LEU A 134 -10.11 4.71 7.11
CA LEU A 134 -11.47 4.62 6.54
C LEU A 134 -11.77 5.72 5.51
N ASP A 135 -11.04 6.84 5.56
CA ASP A 135 -11.20 7.96 4.62
C ASP A 135 -10.40 7.75 3.32
N GLY A 136 -9.43 6.84 3.34
CA GLY A 136 -8.63 6.48 2.17
C GLY A 136 -9.18 5.25 1.44
N LEU A 137 -8.59 4.96 0.28
CA LEU A 137 -8.95 3.80 -0.54
C LEU A 137 -7.72 3.08 -1.05
N VAL A 138 -7.77 1.76 -1.05
CA VAL A 138 -6.77 0.90 -1.70
C VAL A 138 -7.44 0.15 -2.85
N TYR A 139 -7.16 0.59 -4.06
CA TYR A 139 -7.49 -0.15 -5.28
C TYR A 139 -6.46 -1.24 -5.50
N VAL A 140 -6.90 -2.47 -5.75
CA VAL A 140 -6.02 -3.60 -6.06
C VAL A 140 -6.37 -4.12 -7.44
N VAL A 141 -5.43 -4.02 -8.38
CA VAL A 141 -5.59 -4.54 -9.74
C VAL A 141 -4.68 -5.73 -9.92
N GLY A 142 -5.29 -6.88 -10.17
CA GLY A 142 -4.59 -8.14 -10.41
C GLY A 142 -5.48 -9.34 -10.16
N LEU A 143 -4.99 -10.51 -10.54
CA LEU A 143 -5.73 -11.77 -10.42
C LEU A 143 -5.45 -12.46 -9.08
N SER A 144 -5.75 -11.78 -7.97
CA SER A 144 -5.46 -12.27 -6.62
C SER A 144 -6.72 -12.58 -5.80
N ASP A 145 -6.88 -13.86 -5.45
CA ASP A 145 -7.94 -14.31 -4.51
C ASP A 145 -7.75 -13.73 -3.10
N VAL A 146 -6.50 -13.43 -2.72
CA VAL A 146 -6.16 -12.81 -1.44
C VAL A 146 -6.79 -11.42 -1.36
N ALA A 147 -6.71 -10.65 -2.44
CA ALA A 147 -7.31 -9.32 -2.52
C ALA A 147 -8.84 -9.39 -2.42
N VAL A 148 -9.48 -10.36 -3.09
CA VAL A 148 -10.94 -10.60 -3.01
C VAL A 148 -11.38 -10.86 -1.57
N LYS A 149 -10.73 -11.81 -0.89
CA LYS A 149 -11.01 -12.12 0.52
C LYS A 149 -10.76 -10.93 1.45
N MET A 150 -9.83 -10.04 1.09
CA MET A 150 -9.54 -8.84 1.88
C MET A 150 -10.64 -7.79 1.72
N ALA A 151 -11.13 -7.55 0.51
CA ALA A 151 -12.20 -6.58 0.24
C ALA A 151 -13.54 -6.97 0.88
N GLU A 152 -13.80 -8.28 1.06
CA GLU A 152 -14.95 -8.74 1.83
C GLU A 152 -14.89 -8.31 3.30
N LYS A 153 -13.68 -8.22 3.87
CA LYS A 153 -13.46 -7.88 5.28
C LYS A 153 -13.28 -6.39 5.51
N ARG A 154 -12.69 -5.69 4.54
CA ARG A 154 -12.26 -4.30 4.66
C ARG A 154 -12.90 -3.47 3.55
N PRO A 155 -13.89 -2.63 3.88
CA PRO A 155 -14.61 -1.86 2.87
C PRO A 155 -13.68 -0.89 2.12
N ASN A 156 -12.62 -0.35 2.76
CA ASN A 156 -11.68 0.56 2.10
C ASN A 156 -10.72 -0.13 1.09
N VAL A 157 -10.86 -1.44 0.89
CA VAL A 157 -10.13 -2.21 -0.14
C VAL A 157 -11.07 -2.54 -1.28
N ILE A 158 -10.73 -2.09 -2.49
CA ILE A 158 -11.50 -2.32 -3.71
C ILE A 158 -10.64 -3.13 -4.67
N THR A 159 -11.06 -4.35 -4.97
CA THR A 159 -10.33 -5.21 -5.92
C THR A 159 -10.96 -5.13 -7.30
N VAL A 160 -10.11 -5.14 -8.30
CA VAL A 160 -10.47 -5.22 -9.70
C VAL A 160 -9.75 -6.43 -10.30
N PHE A 161 -10.52 -7.48 -10.54
CA PHE A 161 -10.03 -8.76 -11.05
C PHE A 161 -9.71 -8.69 -12.55
N GLN A 162 -8.69 -7.91 -12.90
CA GLN A 162 -8.24 -7.66 -14.26
C GLN A 162 -6.72 -7.61 -14.30
N LYS A 163 -6.13 -8.06 -15.39
CA LYS A 163 -4.67 -7.92 -15.61
C LYS A 163 -4.25 -6.43 -15.59
N PRO A 164 -3.17 -6.06 -14.88
CA PRO A 164 -2.67 -4.68 -14.84
C PRO A 164 -2.39 -4.07 -16.22
N SER A 165 -1.97 -4.89 -17.20
CA SER A 165 -1.73 -4.48 -18.59
C SER A 165 -2.97 -3.98 -19.33
N CYS A 166 -4.17 -4.36 -18.88
CA CYS A 166 -5.44 -3.93 -19.46
C CYS A 166 -5.93 -2.62 -18.83
N PHE A 167 -5.06 -1.61 -18.69
CA PHE A 167 -5.33 -0.41 -17.90
C PHE A 167 -6.61 0.34 -18.29
N GLY A 168 -7.02 0.34 -19.56
CA GLY A 168 -8.27 0.98 -19.98
C GLY A 168 -9.55 0.32 -19.47
N LYS A 169 -9.53 -0.95 -19.06
CA LYS A 169 -10.73 -1.71 -18.68
C LYS A 169 -11.30 -1.31 -17.33
N TYR A 170 -10.47 -0.84 -16.41
CA TYR A 170 -10.89 -0.48 -15.05
C TYR A 170 -11.01 1.03 -14.82
N ARG A 171 -11.00 1.82 -15.91
CA ARG A 171 -11.16 3.27 -15.87
C ARG A 171 -12.47 3.75 -15.23
N MET A 172 -13.49 2.88 -15.21
CA MET A 172 -14.80 3.19 -14.61
C MET A 172 -14.83 2.99 -13.09
N VAL A 173 -13.81 2.32 -12.53
CA VAL A 173 -13.74 1.97 -11.11
C VAL A 173 -12.64 2.75 -10.42
N VAL A 174 -11.46 2.79 -11.04
CA VAL A 174 -10.27 3.39 -10.46
C VAL A 174 -10.24 4.87 -10.85
N GLY A 175 -10.33 5.74 -9.85
CA GLY A 175 -10.14 7.19 -10.02
C GLY A 175 -8.67 7.59 -10.01
N MET A 176 -8.42 8.91 -10.00
CA MET A 176 -7.07 9.43 -9.80
C MET A 176 -6.56 9.06 -8.40
N VAL A 177 -5.34 8.53 -8.34
CA VAL A 177 -4.68 8.10 -7.10
C VAL A 177 -3.50 8.99 -6.74
N ASP A 178 -3.12 8.96 -5.48
CA ASP A 178 -2.01 9.72 -4.92
C ASP A 178 -0.70 8.93 -4.97
N VAL A 179 -0.81 7.60 -4.79
CA VAL A 179 0.33 6.67 -4.78
C VAL A 179 0.01 5.42 -5.61
N ILE A 180 0.97 4.97 -6.42
CA ILE A 180 0.93 3.63 -7.03
C ILE A 180 1.99 2.75 -6.36
N TYR A 181 1.56 1.57 -5.90
CA TYR A 181 2.45 0.52 -5.42
C TYR A 181 2.46 -0.61 -6.45
N ALA A 182 3.57 -0.80 -7.16
CA ALA A 182 3.71 -1.80 -8.21
C ALA A 182 4.55 -2.98 -7.71
N ASP A 183 3.91 -4.13 -7.65
CA ASP A 183 4.45 -5.45 -7.28
C ASP A 183 4.24 -6.40 -8.47
N ILE A 184 4.75 -5.98 -9.62
CA ILE A 184 4.64 -6.70 -10.89
C ILE A 184 6.03 -7.15 -11.29
N HIS A 185 6.12 -8.28 -11.99
CA HIS A 185 7.38 -8.73 -12.56
C HIS A 185 8.02 -7.65 -13.44
N SER A 186 9.34 -7.56 -13.36
CA SER A 186 10.14 -6.49 -13.96
C SER A 186 10.00 -6.35 -15.47
N ASP A 187 9.61 -7.42 -16.16
CA ASP A 187 9.46 -7.44 -17.62
C ASP A 187 8.25 -6.59 -18.09
N GLU A 188 7.38 -6.19 -17.16
CA GLU A 188 6.19 -5.39 -17.43
C GLU A 188 6.37 -3.88 -17.13
N VAL A 189 7.57 -3.33 -17.36
CA VAL A 189 7.84 -1.89 -17.17
C VAL A 189 6.79 -1.01 -17.86
N HIS A 190 6.41 -1.37 -19.08
CA HIS A 190 5.41 -0.63 -19.85
C HIS A 190 4.02 -0.62 -19.19
N THR A 191 3.65 -1.72 -18.50
CA THR A 191 2.40 -1.81 -17.74
C THR A 191 2.39 -0.82 -16.58
N ILE A 192 3.49 -0.75 -15.83
CA ILE A 192 3.64 0.17 -14.69
C ILE A 192 3.56 1.62 -15.19
N ILE A 193 4.32 1.95 -16.23
CA ILE A 193 4.34 3.31 -16.80
C ILE A 193 2.96 3.71 -17.33
N SER A 194 2.27 2.81 -18.04
CA SER A 194 0.93 3.08 -18.56
C SER A 194 -0.06 3.36 -17.44
N ASN A 195 0.01 2.60 -16.35
CA ASN A 195 -0.80 2.82 -15.16
C ASN A 195 -0.51 4.14 -14.47
N VAL A 196 0.78 4.47 -14.29
CA VAL A 196 1.20 5.76 -13.73
C VAL A 196 0.66 6.89 -14.57
N CYS A 197 0.84 6.84 -15.88
CA CYS A 197 0.37 7.89 -16.76
C CYS A 197 -1.15 8.04 -16.83
N TYR A 198 -1.91 6.98 -16.52
CA TYR A 198 -3.37 6.98 -16.62
C TYR A 198 -4.06 7.32 -15.29
N TYR A 199 -3.52 6.83 -14.17
CA TYR A 199 -4.19 6.91 -12.86
C TYR A 199 -3.47 7.78 -11.84
N LEU A 200 -2.15 7.99 -11.95
CA LEU A 200 -1.41 8.78 -10.97
C LEU A 200 -1.62 10.27 -11.24
N ARG A 201 -1.99 11.03 -10.20
CA ARG A 201 -2.09 12.50 -10.32
C ARG A 201 -0.71 13.11 -10.58
N ALA A 202 -0.69 14.29 -11.20
CA ALA A 202 0.53 15.10 -11.27
C ALA A 202 0.99 15.46 -9.84
N GLY A 203 2.29 15.32 -9.56
CA GLY A 203 2.85 15.40 -8.21
C GLY A 203 2.58 14.17 -7.33
N GLY A 204 1.97 13.11 -7.89
CA GLY A 204 1.81 11.82 -7.23
C GLY A 204 3.10 11.00 -7.26
N HIS A 205 3.15 9.95 -6.43
CA HIS A 205 4.35 9.14 -6.24
C HIS A 205 4.12 7.68 -6.62
N TYR A 206 5.19 6.99 -6.99
CA TYR A 206 5.16 5.57 -7.26
C TYR A 206 6.23 4.84 -6.46
N LEU A 207 5.90 3.62 -6.05
CA LEU A 207 6.80 2.64 -5.44
C LEU A 207 6.80 1.42 -6.34
N VAL A 208 7.97 1.01 -6.81
CA VAL A 208 8.14 -0.13 -7.70
C VAL A 208 9.05 -1.14 -7.03
N TYR A 209 8.47 -2.29 -6.68
CA TYR A 209 9.22 -3.47 -6.29
C TYR A 209 9.72 -4.17 -7.55
N THR A 210 11.04 -4.26 -7.72
CA THR A 210 11.66 -4.88 -8.90
C THR A 210 13.01 -5.48 -8.55
N ARG A 211 13.52 -6.37 -9.40
CA ARG A 211 14.89 -6.88 -9.26
C ARG A 211 15.88 -5.72 -9.40
N ALA A 212 16.90 -5.69 -8.56
CA ALA A 212 17.93 -4.66 -8.54
C ALA A 212 18.67 -4.52 -9.88
N SER A 213 18.77 -5.63 -10.64
CA SER A 213 19.32 -5.64 -12.00
C SER A 213 18.54 -4.78 -13.01
N ASN A 214 17.27 -4.49 -12.72
CA ASN A 214 16.38 -3.73 -13.58
C ASN A 214 16.26 -2.26 -13.17
N ILE A 215 17.10 -1.82 -12.23
CA ILE A 215 17.27 -0.42 -11.89
C ILE A 215 18.55 0.08 -12.54
N TYR A 216 18.41 1.05 -13.45
CA TYR A 216 19.53 1.58 -14.20
C TYR A 216 20.06 2.86 -13.57
N LEU A 217 21.38 3.03 -13.59
CA LEU A 217 21.99 4.29 -13.18
C LEU A 217 21.88 5.31 -14.32
N THR A 218 21.25 6.44 -14.04
CA THR A 218 21.09 7.56 -14.98
C THR A 218 21.68 8.83 -14.38
N THR A 219 21.76 9.90 -15.17
CA THR A 219 22.16 11.23 -14.68
C THR A 219 21.21 11.79 -13.61
N ARG A 220 19.95 11.31 -13.57
CA ARG A 220 18.95 11.70 -12.57
C ARG A 220 18.94 10.80 -11.34
N GLY A 221 19.77 9.75 -11.31
CA GLY A 221 19.80 8.76 -10.24
C GLY A 221 19.40 7.37 -10.73
N LYS A 222 19.04 6.50 -9.78
CA LYS A 222 18.63 5.11 -10.02
C LYS A 222 17.18 5.06 -10.51
N ASP A 223 16.98 4.68 -11.78
CA ASP A 223 15.69 4.76 -12.45
C ASP A 223 15.29 3.41 -13.09
N PRO A 224 14.14 2.80 -12.71
CA PRO A 224 13.62 1.62 -13.38
C PRO A 224 13.08 1.92 -14.80
N PHE A 225 12.88 3.20 -15.15
CA PHE A 225 12.26 3.63 -16.41
C PHE A 225 13.24 4.29 -17.38
N ALA A 226 14.54 4.17 -17.14
CA ALA A 226 15.62 4.88 -17.85
C ALA A 226 15.54 4.81 -19.38
N TYR A 227 15.10 3.68 -19.94
CA TYR A 227 15.03 3.45 -21.39
C TYR A 227 13.65 3.72 -22.00
N HIS A 228 12.66 4.11 -21.20
CA HIS A 228 11.31 4.35 -21.72
C HIS A 228 11.18 5.74 -22.37
N PRO A 229 10.48 5.89 -23.51
CA PRO A 229 10.33 7.18 -24.20
C PRO A 229 9.74 8.29 -23.33
N ARG A 230 8.84 7.93 -22.41
CA ARG A 230 8.15 8.86 -21.50
C ARG A 230 8.90 9.17 -20.21
N ARG A 231 10.14 8.70 -20.03
CA ARG A 231 10.94 8.89 -18.79
C ARG A 231 11.05 10.34 -18.31
N LYS A 232 10.93 11.32 -19.22
CA LYS A 232 11.01 12.75 -18.87
C LYS A 232 9.91 13.17 -17.89
N GLU A 233 8.76 12.49 -17.92
CA GLU A 233 7.62 12.72 -17.02
C GLU A 233 7.84 12.11 -15.62
N PHE A 234 8.91 11.33 -15.44
CA PHE A 234 9.22 10.62 -14.21
C PHE A 234 10.45 11.23 -13.56
N THR A 235 10.40 11.39 -12.25
CA THR A 235 11.50 11.92 -11.43
C THR A 235 11.90 10.84 -10.43
N PRO A 236 12.98 10.08 -10.67
CA PRO A 236 13.47 9.12 -9.70
C PRO A 236 13.94 9.87 -8.44
N ILE A 237 13.56 9.37 -7.26
CA ILE A 237 13.91 9.98 -5.96
C ILE A 237 14.95 9.11 -5.25
N GLU A 238 14.63 7.83 -5.04
CA GLU A 238 15.53 6.91 -4.35
C GLU A 238 15.31 5.47 -4.81
N ALA A 239 16.30 4.61 -4.59
CA ALA A 239 16.16 3.18 -4.74
C ALA A 239 16.96 2.45 -3.66
N VAL A 240 16.27 1.61 -2.89
CA VAL A 240 16.80 0.91 -1.73
C VAL A 240 16.85 -0.59 -2.00
N MET A 241 17.97 -1.24 -1.68
CA MET A 241 18.12 -2.70 -1.78
C MET A 241 17.51 -3.39 -0.56
N LEU A 242 16.87 -4.54 -0.79
CA LEU A 242 16.11 -5.28 0.21
C LEU A 242 16.94 -6.40 0.85
N GLU A 243 18.11 -6.03 1.38
CA GLU A 243 19.16 -6.92 1.90
C GLU A 243 18.77 -8.01 2.93
N PRO A 244 17.73 -7.86 3.79
CA PRO A 244 17.36 -8.84 4.82
C PRO A 244 16.66 -10.10 4.30
N ILE A 245 16.04 -10.05 3.12
CA ILE A 245 15.20 -11.14 2.57
C ILE A 245 15.73 -11.55 1.22
N ASP A 246 15.92 -10.57 0.34
CA ASP A 246 16.04 -10.78 -1.09
C ASP A 246 17.03 -9.76 -1.65
N ARG A 247 18.32 -10.11 -1.58
CA ARG A 247 19.42 -9.28 -2.09
C ARG A 247 19.33 -9.01 -3.59
N GLU A 248 18.48 -9.75 -4.30
CA GLU A 248 18.21 -9.55 -5.72
C GLU A 248 17.17 -8.47 -5.99
N TYR A 249 16.43 -8.01 -4.98
CA TYR A 249 15.32 -7.08 -5.14
C TYR A 249 15.58 -5.72 -4.50
N SER A 250 14.86 -4.74 -5.01
CA SER A 250 14.98 -3.34 -4.63
C SER A 250 13.63 -2.66 -4.74
N MET A 251 13.41 -1.67 -3.87
CA MET A 251 12.27 -0.78 -3.95
C MET A 251 12.72 0.55 -4.56
N ALA A 252 12.21 0.90 -5.73
CA ALA A 252 12.42 2.21 -6.36
C ALA A 252 11.25 3.14 -6.04
N VAL A 253 11.56 4.39 -5.71
CA VAL A 253 10.59 5.45 -5.44
C VAL A 253 10.82 6.60 -6.40
N GLY A 254 9.74 7.17 -6.92
CA GLY A 254 9.81 8.39 -7.70
C GLY A 254 8.50 9.15 -7.78
N GLY A 255 8.56 10.31 -8.41
CA GLY A 255 7.43 11.20 -8.64
C GLY A 255 7.01 11.26 -10.10
N PHE A 256 5.72 11.50 -10.34
CA PHE A 256 5.16 11.66 -11.68
C PHE A 256 4.75 13.10 -11.93
N ARG A 257 5.29 13.71 -13.00
CA ARG A 257 5.08 15.12 -13.38
C ARG A 257 5.22 16.03 -12.16
N MET A 258 6.37 15.92 -11.50
CA MET A 258 6.69 16.79 -10.38
C MET A 258 6.76 18.24 -10.88
N PRO A 259 6.22 19.21 -10.11
CA PRO A 259 6.39 20.61 -10.44
C PRO A 259 7.89 20.93 -10.50
N GLU A 260 8.30 21.76 -11.46
CA GLU A 260 9.65 22.31 -11.48
C GLU A 260 9.81 23.22 -10.25
N GLU A 261 10.85 22.97 -9.46
CA GLU A 261 11.23 23.81 -8.31
C GLU A 261 11.75 25.18 -8.75
#